data_AF-A0A3A9EI43-F1
#
_entry.id   AF-A0A3A9EI43-F1
#
_cell.length_a   1.000
_cell.length_b   1.000
_cell.length_c   1.000
_cell.angle_alpha   90.00
_cell.angle_beta   90.00
_cell.angle_gamma   90.00
#
_symmetry.space_group_name_H-M   'P 1'
#
loop_
_entity.id
_entity.type
_entity.pdbx_description
1 polymer ?
#
loop_
_entity_poly.entity_id
_entity_poly.type
_entity_poly.pdbx_seq_one_letter_code
_entity_poly.pdbx_strand_id
1 'polypeptide(L)'
;KILDKYMQDFQQRNPTLKVFSAYLHMDEATPHLHIDFIPYTTGSRRGLDTRVSLKKALAELGFKGGTRSETERNQWVAAEKERLAEIMLQHGIEWEKKGTHEKHLSVLDFEKKERAKEVAELEQTISGSKKELSNILHQQIAVGQETEQIRKESETIRQEVSELSVTNLLLKEQAETLAEDKEKLLSENKKLEKQQKKLQQEINKMVQSKEDMERNIHVYDEDVKWQLAESGALMSAKAYRDKKALPLVEKLKEVVKNLTIKCVQLAEQCRKLTVKVDGQQKQISRLTDKVMEQSDTIDRLQEKAIDLGRLERHLGREQVQSIVERSKAIEQAEKANKRPKRTFEMSR
;
A
#
# COMPACT_ATOMS: atom_id res chain seq x y z
N LYS A 1 -63.82 -36.08 -31.98
CA LYS A 1 -63.92 -36.01 -33.47
C LYS A 1 -63.25 -37.21 -34.14
N ILE A 2 -61.94 -37.44 -33.95
CA ILE A 2 -61.24 -38.60 -34.54
C ILE A 2 -61.76 -39.93 -34.00
N LEU A 3 -61.74 -40.14 -32.68
CA LEU A 3 -62.20 -41.39 -32.04
C LEU A 3 -63.68 -41.67 -32.27
N ASP A 4 -64.49 -40.61 -32.28
CA ASP A 4 -65.92 -40.68 -32.60
C ASP A 4 -66.15 -41.18 -34.05
N LYS A 5 -65.45 -40.59 -35.03
CA LYS A 5 -65.51 -41.03 -36.44
C LYS A 5 -65.00 -42.46 -36.64
N TYR A 6 -63.97 -42.86 -35.88
CA TYR A 6 -63.47 -44.23 -35.87
C TYR A 6 -64.50 -45.23 -35.32
N MET A 7 -65.28 -44.83 -34.31
CA MET A 7 -66.30 -45.71 -33.72
C MET A 7 -67.53 -45.88 -34.62
N GLN A 8 -67.91 -44.86 -35.39
CA GLN A 8 -69.10 -44.88 -36.26
C GLN A 8 -69.11 -46.02 -37.28
N ASP A 9 -67.95 -46.37 -37.85
CA ASP A 9 -67.82 -47.46 -38.83
C ASP A 9 -67.28 -48.77 -38.24
N PHE A 10 -66.92 -48.79 -36.95
CA PHE A 10 -66.24 -49.93 -36.30
C PHE A 10 -67.02 -51.23 -36.40
N GLN A 11 -68.32 -51.21 -36.09
CA GLN A 11 -69.19 -52.39 -36.13
C GLN A 11 -69.40 -52.91 -37.56
N GLN A 12 -69.39 -52.01 -38.56
CA GLN A 12 -69.56 -52.39 -39.97
C GLN A 12 -68.31 -53.09 -40.51
N ARG A 13 -67.12 -52.61 -40.11
CA ARG A 13 -65.84 -53.23 -40.47
C ARG A 13 -65.60 -54.55 -39.73
N ASN A 14 -66.20 -54.71 -38.55
CA ASN A 14 -66.05 -55.87 -37.69
C ASN A 14 -67.39 -56.57 -37.39
N PRO A 15 -68.06 -57.16 -38.39
CA PRO A 15 -69.38 -57.78 -38.21
C PRO A 15 -69.40 -58.94 -37.21
N THR A 16 -68.28 -59.63 -37.00
CA THR A 16 -68.14 -60.75 -36.04
C THR A 16 -67.81 -60.31 -34.61
N LEU A 17 -67.64 -59.00 -34.38
CA LEU A 17 -67.41 -58.41 -33.06
C LEU A 17 -68.64 -57.62 -32.64
N LYS A 18 -69.51 -58.20 -31.82
CA LYS A 18 -70.73 -57.53 -31.36
C LYS A 18 -70.36 -56.51 -30.28
N VAL A 19 -70.36 -55.23 -30.61
CA VAL A 19 -70.15 -54.15 -29.63
C VAL A 19 -71.36 -54.07 -28.70
N PHE A 20 -71.12 -54.06 -27.39
CA PHE A 20 -72.16 -53.86 -26.38
C PHE A 20 -71.97 -52.57 -25.59
N SER A 21 -70.74 -52.04 -25.52
CA SER A 21 -70.48 -50.73 -24.92
C SER A 21 -69.32 -50.00 -25.60
N ALA A 22 -69.37 -48.67 -25.57
CA ALA A 22 -68.27 -47.81 -25.98
C ALA A 22 -68.25 -46.56 -25.09
N TYR A 23 -67.14 -46.29 -24.40
CA TYR A 23 -66.98 -45.17 -23.47
C TYR A 23 -65.83 -44.27 -23.90
N LEU A 24 -66.12 -43.00 -24.15
CA LEU A 24 -65.12 -41.98 -24.49
C LEU A 24 -64.78 -41.16 -23.24
N HIS A 25 -63.55 -41.29 -22.75
CA HIS A 25 -63.02 -40.47 -21.65
C HIS A 25 -62.34 -39.22 -22.21
N MET A 26 -62.82 -38.06 -21.75
CA MET A 26 -62.28 -36.73 -22.09
C MET A 26 -61.79 -35.98 -20.84
N ASP A 27 -61.97 -36.59 -19.67
CA ASP A 27 -61.68 -36.07 -18.33
C ASP A 27 -60.34 -36.57 -17.76
N GLU A 28 -59.64 -37.44 -18.50
CA GLU A 28 -58.30 -37.93 -18.17
C GLU A 28 -57.20 -37.18 -18.96
N ALA A 29 -55.93 -37.40 -18.60
CA ALA A 29 -54.79 -36.70 -19.19
C ALA A 29 -54.66 -36.89 -20.72
N THR A 30 -55.16 -37.99 -21.27
CA THR A 30 -55.22 -38.23 -22.72
C THR A 30 -56.61 -38.74 -23.10
N PRO A 31 -57.32 -38.08 -24.04
CA PRO A 31 -58.59 -38.57 -24.53
C PRO A 31 -58.47 -39.99 -25.12
N HIS A 32 -59.24 -40.93 -24.61
CA HIS A 32 -59.19 -42.33 -25.05
C HIS A 32 -60.58 -42.98 -25.04
N LEU A 33 -60.73 -44.02 -25.87
CA LEU A 33 -61.99 -44.71 -26.11
C LEU A 33 -61.85 -46.19 -25.70
N HIS A 34 -62.71 -46.65 -24.80
CA HIS A 34 -62.90 -48.08 -24.52
C HIS A 34 -64.01 -48.62 -25.42
N ILE A 35 -63.76 -49.76 -26.06
CA ILE A 35 -64.74 -50.45 -26.90
C ILE A 35 -64.86 -51.87 -26.36
N ASP A 36 -66.02 -52.18 -25.79
CA ASP A 36 -66.31 -53.50 -25.27
C ASP A 36 -67.17 -54.29 -26.25
N PHE A 37 -66.66 -55.43 -26.68
CA PHE A 37 -67.29 -56.27 -27.69
C PHE A 37 -67.22 -57.76 -27.35
N ILE A 38 -68.19 -58.51 -27.86
CA ILE A 38 -68.26 -59.96 -27.76
C ILE A 38 -67.91 -60.54 -29.13
N PRO A 39 -66.75 -61.22 -29.27
CA PRO A 39 -66.40 -61.89 -30.51
C PRO A 39 -67.22 -63.18 -30.68
N TYR A 40 -67.91 -63.34 -31.80
CA TYR A 40 -68.71 -64.55 -32.06
C TYR A 40 -68.46 -65.14 -33.45
N THR A 41 -68.79 -66.42 -33.60
CA THR A 41 -68.72 -67.21 -34.84
C THR A 41 -69.97 -68.07 -34.91
N THR A 42 -70.53 -68.29 -36.11
CA THR A 42 -71.76 -69.07 -36.35
C THR A 42 -71.46 -70.28 -37.26
N GLY A 43 -72.37 -71.27 -37.34
CA GLY A 43 -72.17 -72.46 -38.16
C GLY A 43 -71.22 -73.49 -37.55
N SER A 44 -71.10 -73.50 -36.22
CA SER A 44 -70.25 -74.46 -35.52
C SER A 44 -70.83 -75.87 -35.58
N ARG A 45 -70.13 -76.80 -36.26
CA ARG A 45 -70.53 -78.22 -36.40
C ARG A 45 -70.39 -79.05 -35.13
N ARG A 46 -69.83 -78.51 -34.05
CA ARG A 46 -69.73 -79.15 -32.73
C ARG A 46 -70.43 -78.23 -31.73
N GLY A 47 -71.31 -78.75 -30.88
CA GLY A 47 -72.05 -78.04 -29.82
C GLY A 47 -72.91 -76.87 -30.29
N LEU A 48 -73.00 -75.78 -29.50
CA LEU A 48 -73.78 -74.57 -29.83
C LEU A 48 -73.38 -74.00 -31.20
N ASP A 49 -74.39 -73.60 -31.98
CA ASP A 49 -74.23 -73.01 -33.32
C ASP A 49 -73.42 -71.70 -33.27
N THR A 50 -73.76 -70.81 -32.34
CA THR A 50 -73.03 -69.56 -32.06
C THR A 50 -72.10 -69.74 -30.87
N ARG A 51 -70.82 -69.34 -31.02
CA ARG A 51 -69.79 -69.46 -29.96
C ARG A 51 -68.94 -68.22 -29.82
N VAL A 52 -68.44 -67.98 -28.61
CA VAL A 52 -67.48 -66.92 -28.33
C VAL A 52 -66.06 -67.39 -28.66
N SER A 53 -65.43 -66.78 -29.66
CA SER A 53 -64.04 -67.10 -30.02
C SER A 53 -63.43 -65.96 -30.83
N LEU A 54 -62.52 -65.19 -30.23
CA LEU A 54 -61.83 -64.10 -30.91
C LEU A 54 -61.05 -64.60 -32.12
N LYS A 55 -60.35 -65.74 -31.99
CA LYS A 55 -59.56 -66.31 -33.09
C LYS A 55 -60.42 -66.63 -34.32
N LYS A 56 -61.56 -67.31 -34.12
CA LYS A 56 -62.45 -67.68 -35.22
C LYS A 56 -63.20 -66.47 -35.79
N ALA A 57 -63.67 -65.57 -34.93
CA ALA A 57 -64.33 -64.33 -35.33
C ALA A 57 -63.42 -63.49 -36.24
N LEU A 58 -62.13 -63.38 -35.92
CA LEU A 58 -61.16 -62.67 -36.76
C LEU A 58 -60.80 -63.45 -38.03
N ALA A 59 -60.75 -64.79 -37.97
CA ALA A 59 -60.50 -65.61 -39.16
C ALA A 59 -61.62 -65.49 -40.21
N GLU A 60 -62.88 -65.35 -39.79
CA GLU A 60 -64.01 -65.06 -40.68
C GLU A 60 -63.89 -63.71 -41.37
N LEU A 61 -63.24 -62.73 -40.73
CA LEU A 61 -62.91 -61.42 -41.34
C LEU A 61 -61.70 -61.47 -42.29
N GLY A 62 -61.09 -62.65 -42.48
CA GLY A 62 -59.96 -62.85 -43.38
C GLY A 62 -58.58 -62.81 -42.70
N PHE A 63 -58.50 -62.62 -41.37
CA PHE A 63 -57.24 -62.67 -40.63
C PHE A 63 -56.87 -64.12 -40.33
N LYS A 64 -55.98 -64.71 -41.13
CA LYS A 64 -55.66 -66.15 -41.05
C LYS A 64 -54.55 -66.48 -40.06
N GLY A 65 -53.85 -65.45 -39.56
CA GLY A 65 -52.63 -65.64 -38.77
C GLY A 65 -51.53 -66.35 -39.58
N GLY A 66 -50.36 -66.54 -38.98
CA GLY A 66 -49.27 -67.26 -39.65
C GLY A 66 -48.17 -67.68 -38.69
N THR A 67 -47.31 -66.72 -38.33
CA THR A 67 -46.19 -66.95 -37.41
C THR A 67 -46.62 -66.79 -35.95
N ARG A 68 -45.77 -67.21 -35.00
CA ARG A 68 -46.03 -67.08 -33.55
C ARG A 68 -46.28 -65.63 -33.11
N SER A 69 -45.72 -64.65 -33.81
CA SER A 69 -45.88 -63.22 -33.57
C SER A 69 -46.99 -62.56 -34.41
N GLU A 70 -47.42 -63.17 -35.52
CA GLU A 70 -48.48 -62.67 -36.40
C GLU A 70 -49.76 -63.47 -36.20
N THR A 71 -50.27 -63.42 -34.98
CA THR A 71 -51.61 -63.96 -34.68
C THR A 71 -52.69 -63.14 -35.39
N GLU A 72 -53.87 -63.73 -35.56
CA GLU A 72 -55.06 -63.07 -36.11
C GLU A 72 -55.36 -61.76 -35.39
N ARG A 73 -55.20 -61.75 -34.05
CA ARG A 73 -55.34 -60.55 -33.22
C ARG A 73 -54.34 -59.45 -33.59
N ASN A 74 -53.08 -59.80 -33.84
CA ASN A 74 -52.06 -58.80 -34.14
C ASN A 74 -52.24 -58.20 -35.54
N GLN A 75 -52.61 -59.03 -36.52
CA GLN A 75 -52.96 -58.57 -37.86
C GLN A 75 -54.20 -57.65 -37.83
N TRP A 76 -55.21 -58.04 -37.06
CA TRP A 76 -56.40 -57.21 -36.85
C TRP A 76 -56.08 -55.88 -36.14
N VAL A 77 -55.33 -55.90 -35.04
CA VAL A 77 -54.90 -54.68 -34.34
C VAL A 77 -54.10 -53.76 -35.26
N ALA A 78 -53.23 -54.32 -36.12
CA ALA A 78 -52.49 -53.53 -37.09
C ALA A 78 -53.43 -52.88 -38.13
N ALA A 79 -54.38 -53.64 -38.68
CA ALA A 79 -55.38 -53.11 -39.62
C ALA A 79 -56.25 -52.01 -38.98
N GLU A 80 -56.68 -52.19 -37.73
CA GLU A 80 -57.42 -51.16 -36.98
C GLU A 80 -56.58 -49.90 -36.73
N LYS A 81 -55.28 -50.04 -36.44
CA LYS A 81 -54.36 -48.90 -36.32
C LYS A 81 -54.18 -48.15 -37.62
N GLU A 82 -54.04 -48.84 -38.74
CA GLU A 82 -53.97 -48.20 -40.06
C GLU A 82 -55.28 -47.44 -40.36
N ARG A 83 -56.44 -48.05 -40.06
CA ARG A 83 -57.73 -47.37 -40.23
C ARG A 83 -57.85 -46.11 -39.37
N LEU A 84 -57.43 -46.18 -38.11
CA LEU A 84 -57.40 -45.01 -37.23
C LEU A 84 -56.42 -43.95 -37.76
N ALA A 85 -55.26 -44.35 -38.27
CA ALA A 85 -54.27 -43.46 -38.86
C ALA A 85 -54.80 -42.74 -40.11
N GLU A 86 -55.57 -43.40 -40.97
CA GLU A 86 -56.26 -42.76 -42.11
C GLU A 86 -57.20 -41.63 -41.64
N ILE A 87 -57.96 -41.88 -40.57
CA ILE A 87 -58.88 -40.90 -40.00
C ILE A 87 -58.11 -39.76 -39.32
N MET A 88 -57.02 -40.06 -38.62
CA MET A 88 -56.11 -39.07 -38.03
C MET A 88 -55.49 -38.17 -39.10
N LEU A 89 -55.07 -38.74 -40.23
CA LEU A 89 -54.47 -38.01 -41.35
C LEU A 89 -55.46 -37.02 -41.98
N GLN A 90 -56.73 -37.39 -42.10
CA GLN A 90 -57.80 -36.47 -42.53
C GLN A 90 -57.99 -35.27 -41.60
N HIS A 91 -57.52 -35.38 -40.35
CA HIS A 91 -57.55 -34.31 -39.35
C HIS A 91 -56.16 -33.66 -39.15
N GLY A 92 -55.19 -33.95 -40.02
CA GLY A 92 -53.84 -33.37 -39.97
C GLY A 92 -52.91 -33.97 -38.91
N ILE A 93 -53.20 -35.18 -38.41
CA ILE A 93 -52.35 -35.88 -37.44
C ILE A 93 -51.73 -37.10 -38.13
N GLU A 94 -50.39 -37.16 -38.14
CA GLU A 94 -49.63 -38.27 -38.71
C GLU A 94 -49.26 -39.30 -37.65
N TRP A 95 -49.32 -40.59 -38.01
CA TRP A 95 -48.91 -41.68 -37.12
C TRP A 95 -47.41 -41.97 -37.24
N GLU A 96 -46.64 -41.53 -36.23
CA GLU A 96 -45.20 -41.83 -36.13
C GLU A 96 -44.95 -43.28 -35.67
N LYS A 97 -44.42 -44.12 -36.55
CA LYS A 97 -44.10 -45.54 -36.26
C LYS A 97 -42.72 -45.66 -35.61
N LYS A 98 -42.65 -45.48 -34.29
CA LYS A 98 -41.39 -45.49 -33.51
C LYS A 98 -40.63 -46.83 -33.46
N GLY A 99 -41.21 -47.93 -33.96
CA GLY A 99 -40.56 -49.25 -34.01
C GLY A 99 -40.18 -49.84 -32.65
N THR A 100 -40.65 -49.25 -31.55
CA THR A 100 -40.33 -49.68 -30.19
C THR A 100 -41.30 -50.76 -29.72
N HIS A 101 -40.77 -51.80 -29.08
CA HIS A 101 -41.56 -52.81 -28.41
C HIS A 101 -41.43 -52.62 -26.89
N GLU A 102 -42.27 -51.73 -26.34
CA GLU A 102 -42.33 -51.54 -24.90
C GLU A 102 -43.29 -52.54 -24.26
N LYS A 103 -42.93 -53.04 -23.08
CA LYS A 103 -43.84 -53.85 -22.28
C LYS A 103 -45.03 -52.99 -21.86
N HIS A 104 -46.24 -53.53 -21.98
CA HIS A 104 -47.43 -52.87 -21.44
C HIS A 104 -47.27 -52.72 -19.93
N LEU A 105 -47.29 -51.47 -19.45
CA LEU A 105 -47.25 -51.14 -18.03
C LEU A 105 -48.66 -50.82 -17.54
N SER A 106 -48.93 -51.08 -16.25
CA SER A 106 -50.08 -50.48 -15.61
C SER A 106 -49.90 -48.96 -15.53
N VAL A 107 -50.99 -48.20 -15.42
CA VAL A 107 -50.94 -46.74 -15.26
C VAL A 107 -50.01 -46.35 -14.09
N LEU A 108 -50.14 -47.05 -12.96
CA LEU A 108 -49.31 -46.81 -11.77
C LEU A 108 -47.81 -47.09 -12.02
N ASP A 109 -47.48 -48.15 -12.76
CA ASP A 109 -46.08 -48.49 -13.03
C ASP A 109 -45.46 -47.52 -14.04
N PHE A 110 -46.26 -46.99 -14.98
CA PHE A 110 -45.83 -45.93 -15.89
C PHE A 110 -45.57 -44.62 -15.13
N GLU A 111 -46.49 -44.19 -14.27
CA GLU A 111 -46.31 -42.98 -13.44
C GLU A 111 -45.07 -43.09 -12.54
N LYS A 112 -44.83 -44.25 -11.91
CA LYS A 112 -43.63 -44.48 -11.11
C LYS A 112 -42.36 -44.34 -11.92
N LYS A 113 -42.33 -44.86 -13.15
CA LYS A 113 -41.18 -44.76 -14.06
C LYS A 113 -40.90 -43.31 -14.44
N GLU A 114 -41.94 -42.53 -14.76
CA GLU A 114 -41.78 -41.12 -15.13
C GLU A 114 -41.35 -40.27 -13.93
N ARG A 115 -41.94 -40.47 -12.74
CA ARG A 115 -41.47 -39.78 -11.53
C ARG A 115 -40.03 -40.12 -11.16
N ALA A 116 -39.61 -41.38 -11.37
CA ALA A 116 -38.22 -41.77 -11.10
C ALA A 116 -37.23 -41.03 -12.02
N LYS A 117 -37.61 -40.76 -13.27
CA LYS A 117 -36.80 -39.94 -14.18
C LYS A 117 -36.74 -38.48 -13.72
N GLU A 118 -37.87 -37.90 -13.35
CA GLU A 118 -37.94 -36.53 -12.85
C GLU A 118 -37.08 -36.34 -11.59
N VAL A 119 -37.17 -37.27 -10.63
CA VAL A 119 -36.34 -37.25 -9.42
C VAL A 119 -34.85 -37.34 -9.77
N ALA A 120 -34.47 -38.21 -10.71
CA ALA A 120 -33.07 -38.33 -11.13
C ALA A 120 -32.53 -37.03 -11.76
N GLU A 121 -33.33 -36.34 -12.59
CA GLU A 121 -32.97 -35.05 -13.19
C GLU A 121 -32.84 -33.95 -12.12
N LEU A 122 -33.75 -33.93 -11.15
CA LEU A 122 -33.70 -32.98 -10.02
C LEU A 122 -32.50 -33.25 -9.11
N GLU A 123 -32.19 -34.51 -8.80
CA GLU A 123 -31.02 -34.89 -8.02
C GLU A 123 -29.71 -34.47 -8.71
N GLN A 124 -29.63 -34.64 -10.04
CA GLN A 124 -28.49 -34.19 -10.83
C GLN A 124 -28.33 -32.67 -10.76
N THR A 125 -29.45 -31.93 -10.88
CA THR A 125 -29.47 -30.47 -10.81
C THR A 125 -29.02 -29.97 -9.43
N ILE A 126 -29.59 -30.54 -8.35
CA ILE A 126 -29.21 -30.22 -6.97
C ILE A 126 -27.73 -30.52 -6.74
N SER A 127 -27.23 -31.65 -7.24
CA SER A 127 -25.81 -31.98 -7.13
C SER A 127 -24.91 -30.98 -7.87
N GLY A 128 -25.34 -30.48 -9.02
CA GLY A 128 -24.64 -29.43 -9.77
C GLY A 128 -24.58 -28.12 -8.98
N SER A 129 -25.75 -27.61 -8.58
CA SER A 129 -25.85 -26.36 -7.81
C SER A 129 -25.10 -26.43 -6.47
N LYS A 130 -25.07 -27.59 -5.81
CA LYS A 130 -24.29 -27.77 -4.57
C LYS A 130 -22.78 -27.62 -4.80
N LYS A 131 -22.26 -28.09 -5.93
CA LYS A 131 -20.84 -27.91 -6.30
C LYS A 131 -20.53 -26.45 -6.59
N GLU A 132 -21.41 -25.76 -7.33
CA GLU A 132 -21.26 -24.32 -7.61
C GLU A 132 -21.27 -23.49 -6.32
N LEU A 133 -22.23 -23.73 -5.42
CA LEU A 133 -22.29 -23.09 -4.11
C LEU A 133 -21.01 -23.33 -3.30
N SER A 134 -20.47 -24.55 -3.31
CA SER A 134 -19.22 -24.85 -2.64
C SER A 134 -18.06 -24.05 -3.23
N ASN A 135 -17.97 -23.94 -4.56
CA ASN A 135 -16.92 -23.15 -5.22
C ASN A 135 -17.03 -21.66 -4.88
N ILE A 136 -18.23 -21.10 -4.90
CA ILE A 136 -18.50 -19.69 -4.53
C ILE A 136 -18.09 -19.45 -3.08
N LEU A 137 -18.42 -20.36 -2.16
CA LEU A 137 -18.04 -20.24 -0.75
C LEU A 137 -16.52 -20.22 -0.57
N HIS A 138 -15.79 -21.10 -1.26
CA HIS A 138 -14.32 -21.10 -1.21
C HIS A 138 -13.74 -19.79 -1.76
N GLN A 139 -14.27 -19.28 -2.87
CA GLN A 139 -13.85 -17.99 -3.42
C GLN A 139 -14.14 -16.83 -2.46
N GLN A 140 -15.30 -16.82 -1.80
CA GLN A 140 -15.67 -15.78 -0.84
C GLN A 140 -14.74 -15.78 0.39
N ILE A 141 -14.32 -16.97 0.85
CA ILE A 141 -13.34 -17.09 1.94
C ILE A 141 -11.98 -16.55 1.49
N ALA A 142 -11.51 -16.91 0.29
CA ALA A 142 -10.24 -16.44 -0.24
C ALA A 142 -10.21 -14.90 -0.40
N VAL A 143 -11.25 -14.33 -0.99
CA VAL A 143 -11.42 -12.86 -1.10
C VAL A 143 -11.46 -12.22 0.29
N GLY A 144 -12.17 -12.83 1.24
CA GLY A 144 -12.21 -12.35 2.63
C GLY A 144 -10.82 -12.28 3.27
N GLN A 145 -9.98 -13.31 3.07
CA GLN A 145 -8.61 -13.34 3.56
C GLN A 145 -7.74 -12.26 2.91
N GLU A 146 -7.82 -12.09 1.59
CA GLU A 146 -7.10 -11.05 0.86
C GLU A 146 -7.50 -9.64 1.32
N THR A 147 -8.79 -9.38 1.49
CA THR A 147 -9.27 -8.07 1.97
C THR A 147 -8.78 -7.75 3.38
N GLU A 148 -8.75 -8.73 4.27
CA GLU A 148 -8.23 -8.56 5.63
C GLU A 148 -6.72 -8.32 5.64
N GLN A 149 -5.97 -8.96 4.74
CA GLN A 149 -4.55 -8.71 4.57
C GLN A 149 -4.28 -7.30 4.05
N ILE A 150 -5.00 -6.86 3.01
CA ILE A 150 -4.92 -5.49 2.48
C ILE A 150 -5.26 -4.47 3.57
N ARG A 151 -6.24 -4.76 4.44
CA ARG A 151 -6.61 -3.89 5.56
C ARG A 151 -5.45 -3.71 6.54
N LYS A 152 -4.77 -4.80 6.93
CA LYS A 152 -3.61 -4.76 7.83
C LYS A 152 -2.44 -3.99 7.21
N GLU A 153 -2.12 -4.27 5.96
CA GLU A 153 -1.05 -3.55 5.23
C GLU A 153 -1.36 -2.05 5.13
N SER A 154 -2.62 -1.68 4.89
CA SER A 154 -3.06 -0.28 4.87
C SER A 154 -2.96 0.41 6.22
N GLU A 155 -3.18 -0.32 7.33
CA GLU A 155 -2.98 0.21 8.69
C GLU A 155 -1.50 0.45 8.98
N THR A 156 -0.61 -0.47 8.58
CA THR A 156 0.85 -0.30 8.70
C THR A 156 1.33 0.90 7.90
N ILE A 157 0.94 1.04 6.63
CA ILE A 157 1.30 2.20 5.79
C ILE A 157 0.82 3.50 6.44
N ARG A 158 -0.38 3.53 7.02
CA ARG A 158 -0.91 4.72 7.70
C ARG A 158 -0.05 5.11 8.91
N GLN A 159 0.42 4.14 9.68
CA GLN A 159 1.32 4.38 10.81
C GLN A 159 2.65 4.95 10.34
N GLU A 160 3.27 4.35 9.32
CA GLU A 160 4.52 4.84 8.73
C GLU A 160 4.38 6.27 8.19
N VAL A 161 3.30 6.57 7.47
CA VAL A 161 3.03 7.93 6.97
C VAL A 161 2.87 8.94 8.12
N SER A 162 2.25 8.53 9.23
CA SER A 162 2.13 9.38 10.42
C SER A 162 3.49 9.67 11.05
N GLU A 163 4.35 8.66 11.20
CA GLU A 163 5.71 8.82 11.73
C GLU A 163 6.58 9.69 10.82
N LEU A 164 6.53 9.44 9.50
CA LEU A 164 7.22 10.25 8.50
C LEU A 164 6.75 11.71 8.53
N SER A 165 5.46 11.97 8.74
CA SER A 165 4.93 13.33 8.88
C SER A 165 5.54 14.04 10.09
N VAL A 166 5.62 13.37 11.25
CA VAL A 166 6.23 13.94 12.47
C VAL A 166 7.71 14.24 12.26
N THR A 167 8.46 13.30 11.64
CA THR A 167 9.89 13.53 11.37
C THR A 167 10.11 14.66 10.37
N ASN A 168 9.24 14.82 9.37
CA ASN A 168 9.31 15.92 8.41
C ASN A 168 9.10 17.28 9.08
N LEU A 169 8.15 17.38 10.01
CA LEU A 169 7.93 18.59 10.81
C LEU A 169 9.16 18.95 11.64
N LEU A 170 9.76 17.97 12.31
CA LEU A 170 10.98 18.19 13.10
C LEU A 170 12.16 18.64 12.23
N LEU A 171 12.36 18.01 11.06
CA LEU A 171 13.40 18.40 10.13
C LEU A 171 13.21 19.83 9.60
N LYS A 172 11.96 20.25 9.39
CA LYS A 172 11.64 21.60 8.98
C LYS A 172 11.99 22.62 10.07
N GLU A 173 11.63 22.34 11.32
CA GLU A 173 11.99 23.18 12.47
C GLU A 173 13.52 23.26 12.66
N GLN A 174 14.24 22.15 12.47
CA GLN A 174 15.70 22.14 12.48
C GLN A 174 16.31 22.95 11.33
N ALA A 175 15.71 22.93 10.14
CA ALA A 175 16.16 23.72 9.01
C ALA A 175 15.95 25.23 9.24
N GLU A 176 14.83 25.61 9.86
CA GLU A 176 14.53 26.99 10.23
C GLU A 176 15.52 27.51 11.28
N THR A 177 15.78 26.75 12.34
CA THR A 177 16.76 27.14 13.38
C THR A 177 18.18 27.27 12.82
N LEU A 178 18.61 26.37 11.94
CA LEU A 178 19.91 26.46 11.26
C LEU A 178 20.01 27.69 10.35
N ALA A 179 18.91 28.08 9.68
CA ALA A 179 18.88 29.28 8.86
C ALA A 179 19.06 30.54 9.71
N GLU A 180 18.39 30.62 10.86
CA GLU A 180 18.55 31.74 11.81
C GLU A 180 19.98 31.84 12.34
N ASP A 181 20.58 30.72 12.73
CA ASP A 181 21.95 30.71 13.24
C ASP A 181 22.97 31.08 12.17
N LYS A 182 22.75 30.67 10.92
CA LYS A 182 23.55 31.12 9.78
C LYS A 182 23.50 32.64 9.60
N GLU A 183 22.32 33.25 9.71
CA GLU A 183 22.19 34.71 9.62
C GLU A 183 22.91 35.43 10.78
N LYS A 184 22.80 34.92 12.00
CA LYS A 184 23.52 35.47 13.17
C LYS A 184 25.03 35.43 12.93
N LEU A 185 25.58 34.27 12.53
CA LEU A 185 27.01 34.11 12.24
C LEU A 185 27.49 35.02 11.10
N LEU A 186 26.68 35.22 10.06
CA LEU A 186 27.01 36.17 8.99
C LEU A 186 27.06 37.62 9.51
N SER A 187 26.15 37.99 10.42
CA SER A 187 26.14 39.32 11.03
C SER A 187 27.36 39.56 11.93
N GLU A 188 27.78 38.54 12.68
CA GLU A 188 28.97 38.58 13.54
C GLU A 188 30.25 38.65 12.72
N ASN A 189 30.38 37.85 11.65
CA ASN A 189 31.51 37.92 10.74
C ASN A 189 31.66 39.32 10.13
N LYS A 190 30.57 39.95 9.68
CA LYS A 190 30.61 41.34 9.18
C LYS A 190 31.10 42.34 10.25
N LYS A 191 30.78 42.12 11.53
CA LYS A 191 31.28 42.97 12.63
C LYS A 191 32.77 42.74 12.86
N LEU A 192 33.23 41.49 12.86
CA LEU A 192 34.64 41.13 13.01
C LEU A 192 35.49 41.68 11.87
N GLU A 193 35.04 41.57 10.62
CA GLU A 193 35.72 42.16 9.46
C GLU A 193 35.90 43.68 9.59
N LYS A 194 34.87 44.39 10.08
CA LYS A 194 34.95 45.83 10.35
C LYS A 194 35.96 46.15 11.44
N GLN A 195 36.02 45.35 12.50
CA GLN A 195 37.01 45.53 13.57
C GLN A 195 38.43 45.26 13.07
N GLN A 196 38.62 44.20 12.28
CA GLN A 196 39.90 43.87 11.66
C GLN A 196 40.41 45.02 10.78
N LYS A 197 39.54 45.59 9.93
CA LYS A 197 39.90 46.76 9.10
C LYS A 197 40.31 47.98 9.93
N LYS A 198 39.63 48.26 11.05
CA LYS A 198 39.99 49.35 11.96
C LYS A 198 41.36 49.14 12.60
N LEU A 199 41.61 47.94 13.14
CA LEU A 199 42.90 47.59 13.72
C LEU A 199 44.03 47.69 12.69
N GLN A 200 43.79 47.24 11.45
CA GLN A 200 44.77 47.39 10.37
C GLN A 200 45.09 48.86 10.07
N GLN A 201 44.10 49.74 10.08
CA GLN A 201 44.33 51.19 9.91
C GLN A 201 45.13 51.79 11.08
N GLU A 202 44.87 51.38 12.31
CA GLU A 202 45.62 51.83 13.49
C GLU A 202 47.09 51.36 13.43
N ILE A 203 47.33 50.11 13.03
CA ILE A 203 48.68 49.58 12.82
C ILE A 203 49.41 50.38 11.74
N ASN A 204 48.78 50.65 10.59
CA ASN A 204 49.40 51.43 9.51
C ASN A 204 49.77 52.85 9.97
N LYS A 205 48.93 53.50 10.79
CA LYS A 205 49.27 54.82 11.38
C LYS A 205 50.47 54.74 12.33
N MET A 206 50.56 53.68 13.12
CA MET A 206 51.68 53.46 14.03
C MET A 206 52.99 53.24 13.26
N VAL A 207 52.94 52.47 12.18
CA VAL A 207 54.09 52.27 11.28
C VAL A 207 54.55 53.61 10.70
N GLN A 208 53.63 54.44 10.17
CA GLN A 208 54.00 55.76 9.65
C GLN A 208 54.62 56.67 10.72
N SER A 209 54.02 56.70 11.92
CA SER A 209 54.56 57.49 13.03
C SER A 209 55.94 57.01 13.48
N LYS A 210 56.24 55.71 13.36
CA LYS A 210 57.56 55.14 13.62
C LYS A 210 58.57 55.62 12.57
N GLU A 211 58.23 55.51 11.28
CA GLU A 211 59.08 56.00 10.19
C GLU A 211 59.40 57.49 10.31
N ASP A 212 58.41 58.32 10.66
CA ASP A 212 58.62 59.75 10.87
C ASP A 212 59.55 60.03 12.05
N MET A 213 59.48 59.21 13.11
CA MET A 213 60.40 59.30 14.24
C MET A 213 61.81 58.92 13.84
N GLU A 214 61.99 57.84 13.07
CA GLU A 214 63.28 57.41 12.51
C GLU A 214 63.90 58.50 11.63
N ARG A 215 63.13 59.13 10.73
CA ARG A 215 63.60 60.28 9.93
C ARG A 215 64.02 61.47 10.78
N ASN A 216 63.25 61.81 11.81
CA ASN A 216 63.59 62.92 12.71
C ASN A 216 64.90 62.67 13.47
N ILE A 217 65.19 61.42 13.84
CA ILE A 217 66.47 61.05 14.48
C ILE A 217 67.64 61.39 13.55
N HIS A 218 67.56 61.07 12.26
CA HIS A 218 68.60 61.42 11.29
C HIS A 218 68.78 62.94 11.14
N VAL A 219 67.70 63.72 11.09
CA VAL A 219 67.76 65.19 11.00
C VAL A 219 68.40 65.83 12.24
N TYR A 220 68.18 65.27 13.42
CA TYR A 220 68.84 65.76 14.65
C TYR A 220 70.35 65.49 14.65
N ASP A 221 70.81 64.45 13.96
CA ASP A 221 72.22 64.08 13.87
C ASP A 221 72.95 64.93 12.80
N GLU A 222 72.31 65.17 11.66
CA GLU A 222 72.95 65.77 10.48
C GLU A 222 72.85 67.31 10.38
N ASP A 223 71.82 67.95 10.96
CA ASP A 223 71.53 69.36 10.72
C ASP A 223 72.36 70.30 11.63
N VAL A 224 73.09 71.25 11.01
CA VAL A 224 73.96 72.24 11.66
C VAL A 224 73.23 73.05 12.75
N LYS A 225 71.90 73.23 12.65
CA LYS A 225 71.10 73.94 13.66
C LYS A 225 71.03 73.23 15.03
N TRP A 226 71.29 71.92 15.06
CA TRP A 226 71.32 71.10 16.27
C TRP A 226 72.75 70.84 16.77
N GLN A 227 73.75 71.30 16.02
CA GLN A 227 75.17 71.24 16.36
C GLN A 227 75.61 72.50 17.12
N LEU A 228 76.60 72.36 18.00
CA LEU A 228 77.21 73.50 18.69
C LEU A 228 78.02 74.34 17.70
N ALA A 229 77.50 75.53 17.35
CA ALA A 229 78.18 76.45 16.45
C ALA A 229 79.55 76.87 17.00
N GLU A 230 80.58 76.96 16.16
CA GLU A 230 81.91 77.37 16.59
C GLU A 230 81.95 78.80 17.16
N SER A 231 82.91 79.04 18.05
CA SER A 231 83.11 80.35 18.69
C SER A 231 83.62 81.37 17.67
N GLY A 232 82.83 82.42 17.38
CA GLY A 232 83.30 83.54 16.57
C GLY A 232 84.49 84.27 17.21
N ALA A 233 85.47 84.68 16.40
CA ALA A 233 86.64 85.39 16.88
C ALA A 233 86.21 86.65 17.67
N LEU A 234 86.68 86.76 18.93
CA LEU A 234 86.37 87.81 19.93
C LEU A 234 85.13 87.60 20.83
N MET A 235 84.44 86.46 20.78
CA MET A 235 83.33 86.19 21.71
C MET A 235 83.82 85.68 23.08
N SER A 236 83.34 86.27 24.18
CA SER A 236 83.69 85.80 25.54
C SER A 236 83.02 84.46 25.87
N ALA A 237 83.64 83.65 26.72
CA ALA A 237 83.09 82.35 27.14
C ALA A 237 81.68 82.49 27.76
N LYS A 238 81.42 83.58 28.49
CA LYS A 238 80.10 83.89 29.04
C LYS A 238 79.08 84.22 27.94
N ALA A 239 79.46 85.01 26.94
CA ALA A 239 78.59 85.34 25.81
C ALA A 239 78.30 84.11 24.92
N TYR A 240 79.27 83.21 24.72
CA TYR A 240 79.07 81.93 24.04
C TYR A 240 78.09 81.05 24.80
N ARG A 241 78.28 80.91 26.12
CA ARG A 241 77.38 80.15 27.00
C ARG A 241 75.96 80.68 26.89
N ASP A 242 75.74 81.97 27.12
CA ASP A 242 74.40 82.53 27.25
C ASP A 242 73.67 82.65 25.90
N LYS A 243 74.38 82.92 24.80
CA LYS A 243 73.76 83.16 23.47
C LYS A 243 73.73 81.96 22.53
N LYS A 244 74.59 80.96 22.73
CA LYS A 244 74.72 79.80 21.81
C LYS A 244 74.45 78.48 22.52
N ALA A 245 75.16 78.19 23.61
CA ALA A 245 75.04 76.90 24.28
C ALA A 245 73.75 76.76 25.10
N LEU A 246 73.41 77.75 25.94
CA LEU A 246 72.23 77.70 26.81
C LEU A 246 70.92 77.59 26.01
N PRO A 247 70.69 78.37 24.93
CA PRO A 247 69.47 78.24 24.13
C PRO A 247 69.35 76.88 23.42
N LEU A 248 70.48 76.30 22.99
CA LEU A 248 70.49 74.96 22.40
C LEU A 248 70.19 73.88 23.45
N VAL A 249 70.77 73.99 24.65
CA VAL A 249 70.49 73.10 25.79
C VAL A 249 69.04 73.20 26.24
N GLU A 250 68.46 74.40 26.28
CA GLU A 250 67.04 74.63 26.62
C GLU A 250 66.12 73.94 25.59
N LYS A 251 66.41 74.09 24.30
CA LYS A 251 65.69 73.40 23.21
C LYS A 251 65.85 71.88 23.28
N LEU A 252 67.06 71.38 23.51
CA LEU A 252 67.34 69.94 23.69
C LEU A 252 66.57 69.38 24.90
N LYS A 253 66.54 70.10 26.01
CA LYS A 253 65.78 69.73 27.20
C LYS A 253 64.28 69.64 26.90
N GLU A 254 63.73 70.55 26.11
CA GLU A 254 62.33 70.49 25.67
C GLU A 254 62.06 69.31 24.74
N VAL A 255 62.93 69.06 23.76
CA VAL A 255 62.83 67.90 22.85
C VAL A 255 62.94 66.58 23.62
N VAL A 256 63.91 66.43 24.51
CA VAL A 256 64.08 65.23 25.35
C VAL A 256 62.88 65.01 26.25
N LYS A 257 62.32 66.07 26.85
CA LYS A 257 61.07 65.97 27.64
C LYS A 257 59.91 65.49 26.78
N ASN A 258 59.69 66.10 25.61
CA ASN A 258 58.60 65.73 24.71
C ASN A 258 58.77 64.29 24.17
N LEU A 259 60.00 63.88 23.87
CA LEU A 259 60.32 62.52 23.44
C LEU A 259 60.06 61.52 24.56
N THR A 260 60.52 61.81 25.78
CA THR A 260 60.29 60.95 26.96
C THR A 260 58.79 60.76 27.21
N ILE A 261 58.00 61.83 27.12
CA ILE A 261 56.54 61.76 27.25
C ILE A 261 55.93 60.85 26.17
N LYS A 262 56.34 61.02 24.90
CA LYS A 262 55.87 60.17 23.79
C LYS A 262 56.28 58.71 23.95
N CYS A 263 57.51 58.43 24.38
CA CYS A 263 58.00 57.07 24.64
C CYS A 263 57.20 56.39 25.75
N VAL A 264 56.90 57.09 26.85
CA VAL A 264 56.05 56.57 27.93
C VAL A 264 54.63 56.30 27.43
N GLN A 265 54.05 57.21 26.64
CA GLN A 265 52.73 57.02 26.04
C GLN A 265 52.68 55.82 25.09
N LEU A 266 53.69 55.65 24.24
CA LEU A 266 53.82 54.50 23.35
C LEU A 266 54.01 53.20 24.14
N ALA A 267 54.84 53.19 25.18
CA ALA A 267 55.03 52.03 26.05
C ALA A 267 53.72 51.60 26.74
N GLU A 268 52.91 52.56 27.22
CA GLU A 268 51.58 52.30 27.78
C GLU A 268 50.64 51.68 26.74
N GLN A 269 50.66 52.18 25.49
CA GLN A 269 49.87 51.62 24.39
C GLN A 269 50.32 50.20 24.01
N CYS A 270 51.62 49.95 23.88
CA CYS A 270 52.19 48.63 23.64
C CYS A 270 51.79 47.65 24.75
N ARG A 271 51.82 48.07 26.02
CA ARG A 271 51.38 47.24 27.15
C ARG A 271 49.89 46.89 27.05
N LYS A 272 49.03 47.87 26.74
CA LYS A 272 47.58 47.65 26.55
C LYS A 272 47.28 46.69 25.40
N LEU A 273 48.00 46.82 24.27
CA LEU A 273 47.86 45.92 23.14
C LEU A 273 48.35 44.50 23.49
N THR A 274 49.47 44.38 24.21
CA THR A 274 50.01 43.09 24.65
C THR A 274 49.00 42.32 25.52
N VAL A 275 48.34 43.00 26.48
CA VAL A 275 47.30 42.38 27.31
C VAL A 275 46.09 41.94 26.47
N LYS A 276 45.69 42.72 25.46
CA LYS A 276 44.59 42.33 24.55
C LYS A 276 44.96 41.10 23.72
N VAL A 277 46.16 41.07 23.16
CA VAL A 277 46.65 39.94 22.36
C VAL A 277 46.73 38.67 23.21
N ASP A 278 47.27 38.75 24.43
CA ASP A 278 47.30 37.60 25.36
C ASP A 278 45.89 37.10 25.73
N GLY A 279 44.96 38.03 25.96
CA GLY A 279 43.55 37.70 26.19
C GLY A 279 42.88 37.00 25.01
N GLN A 280 43.10 37.51 23.79
CA GLN A 280 42.59 36.89 22.57
C GLN A 280 43.23 35.52 22.30
N GLN A 281 44.53 35.38 22.55
CA GLN A 281 45.24 34.11 22.41
C GLN A 281 44.64 33.03 23.32
N LYS A 282 44.37 33.36 24.59
CA LYS A 282 43.69 32.44 25.53
C LYS A 282 42.29 32.06 25.06
N GLN A 283 41.53 32.99 24.48
CA GLN A 283 40.20 32.71 23.96
C GLN A 283 40.27 31.77 22.73
N ILE A 284 41.22 32.00 21.84
CA ILE A 284 41.47 31.12 20.68
C ILE A 284 41.81 29.71 21.16
N SER A 285 42.74 29.55 22.10
CA SER A 285 43.10 28.23 22.65
C SER A 285 41.88 27.50 23.21
N ARG A 286 41.03 28.16 24.00
CA ARG A 286 39.81 27.55 24.55
C ARG A 286 38.82 27.11 23.46
N LEU A 287 38.69 27.91 22.39
CA LEU A 287 37.82 27.57 21.27
C LEU A 287 38.39 26.39 20.47
N THR A 288 39.71 26.37 20.25
CA THR A 288 40.39 25.25 19.60
C THR A 288 40.22 23.95 20.38
N ASP A 289 40.42 23.96 21.70
CA ASP A 289 40.23 22.79 22.56
C ASP A 289 38.79 22.26 22.46
N LYS A 290 37.80 23.17 22.47
CA LYS A 290 36.38 22.80 22.35
C LYS A 290 36.05 22.20 20.99
N VAL A 291 36.63 22.74 19.91
CA VAL A 291 36.46 22.18 18.56
C VAL A 291 37.06 20.78 18.47
N MET A 292 38.23 20.56 19.07
CA MET A 292 38.84 19.23 19.13
C MET A 292 37.96 18.24 19.90
N GLU A 293 37.45 18.62 21.08
CA GLU A 293 36.56 17.76 21.87
C GLU A 293 35.26 17.39 21.13
N GLN A 294 34.71 18.35 20.38
CA GLN A 294 33.55 18.11 19.53
C GLN A 294 33.89 17.16 18.38
N SER A 295 35.06 17.32 17.74
CA SER A 295 35.52 16.43 16.67
C SER A 295 35.68 15.00 17.18
N ASP A 296 36.35 14.79 18.32
CA ASP A 296 36.50 13.47 18.93
C ASP A 296 35.14 12.82 19.25
N THR A 297 34.16 13.64 19.63
CA THR A 297 32.80 13.17 19.91
C THR A 297 32.08 12.76 18.63
N ILE A 298 32.24 13.52 17.55
CA ILE A 298 31.71 13.18 16.23
C ILE A 298 32.32 11.86 15.74
N ASP A 299 33.64 11.69 15.84
CA ASP A 299 34.32 10.48 15.41
C ASP A 299 33.83 9.25 16.20
N ARG A 300 33.69 9.36 17.52
CA ARG A 300 33.10 8.31 18.37
C ARG A 300 31.65 7.99 18.00
N LEU A 301 30.85 8.99 17.62
CA LEU A 301 29.47 8.78 17.17
C LEU A 301 29.41 8.11 15.80
N GLN A 302 30.32 8.47 14.89
CA GLN A 302 30.43 7.84 13.57
C GLN A 302 30.85 6.38 13.68
N GLU A 303 31.80 6.05 14.56
CA GLU A 303 32.19 4.65 14.82
C GLU A 303 30.99 3.83 15.33
N LYS A 304 30.24 4.36 16.31
CA LYS A 304 29.00 3.72 16.79
C LYS A 304 27.94 3.57 15.71
N ALA A 305 27.81 4.54 14.80
CA ALA A 305 26.87 4.45 13.68
C ALA A 305 27.28 3.35 12.69
N ILE A 306 28.57 3.19 12.43
CA ILE A 306 29.11 2.09 11.61
C ILE A 306 28.80 0.73 12.26
N ASP A 307 29.03 0.60 13.57
CA ASP A 307 28.74 -0.62 14.30
C ASP A 307 27.26 -0.96 14.33
N LEU A 308 26.38 0.04 14.47
CA LEU A 308 24.95 -0.15 14.33
C LEU A 308 24.59 -0.67 12.93
N GLY A 309 25.18 -0.10 11.87
CA GLY A 309 24.99 -0.59 10.51
C GLY A 309 25.53 -2.00 10.27
N ARG A 310 26.53 -2.46 11.04
CA ARG A 310 26.99 -3.86 11.03
C ARG A 310 25.94 -4.78 11.68
N LEU A 311 25.36 -4.36 12.79
CA LEU A 311 24.27 -5.10 13.46
C LEU A 311 23.03 -5.20 12.58
N GLU A 312 22.63 -4.11 11.92
CA GLU A 312 21.49 -4.10 10.99
C GLU A 312 21.69 -5.06 9.82
N ARG A 313 22.93 -5.17 9.30
CA ARG A 313 23.27 -6.14 8.24
C ARG A 313 23.20 -7.60 8.70
N HIS A 314 23.50 -7.89 9.96
CA HIS A 314 23.53 -9.26 10.48
C HIS A 314 22.17 -9.74 11.00
N LEU A 315 21.44 -8.87 11.70
CA LEU A 315 20.19 -9.19 12.39
C LEU A 315 18.94 -8.72 11.63
N GLY A 316 19.10 -7.90 10.59
CA GLY A 316 17.99 -7.24 9.91
C GLY A 316 17.58 -5.94 10.60
N ARG A 317 17.27 -4.92 9.78
CA ARG A 317 17.00 -3.54 10.23
C ARG A 317 15.84 -3.46 11.22
N GLU A 318 14.72 -4.15 10.94
CA GLU A 318 13.52 -4.13 11.80
C GLU A 318 13.78 -4.76 13.17
N GLN A 319 14.57 -5.83 13.21
CA GLN A 319 14.85 -6.55 14.45
C GLN A 319 15.78 -5.73 15.36
N VAL A 320 16.78 -5.05 14.79
CA VAL A 320 17.65 -4.11 15.52
C VAL A 320 16.84 -2.92 16.04
N GLN A 321 15.97 -2.33 15.21
CA GLN A 321 15.13 -1.20 15.61
C GLN A 321 14.19 -1.57 16.78
N SER A 322 13.55 -2.73 16.71
CA SER A 322 12.67 -3.23 17.79
C SER A 322 13.42 -3.45 19.11
N ILE A 323 14.67 -3.93 19.06
CA ILE A 323 15.51 -4.09 20.26
C ILE A 323 15.86 -2.71 20.85
N VAL A 324 16.24 -1.75 20.01
CA VAL A 324 16.58 -0.40 20.44
C VAL A 324 15.38 0.32 21.07
N GLU A 325 14.19 0.19 20.49
CA GLU A 325 12.97 0.80 21.01
C GLU A 325 12.55 0.20 22.37
N ARG A 326 12.61 -1.12 22.50
CA ARG A 326 12.39 -1.80 23.79
C ARG A 326 13.38 -1.31 24.85
N SER A 327 14.67 -1.19 24.50
CA SER A 327 15.69 -0.67 25.41
C SER A 327 15.44 0.80 25.81
N LYS A 328 15.07 1.66 24.85
CA LYS A 328 14.71 3.06 25.12
C LYS A 328 13.53 3.19 26.08
N ALA A 329 12.50 2.36 25.90
CA ALA A 329 11.34 2.34 26.80
C ALA A 329 11.71 1.95 28.23
N ILE A 330 12.60 0.96 28.39
CA ILE A 330 13.14 0.55 29.69
C ILE A 330 13.96 1.68 30.32
N GLU A 331 14.86 2.31 29.59
CA GLU A 331 15.68 3.44 30.09
C GLU A 331 14.81 4.64 30.52
N GLN A 332 13.75 4.94 29.79
CA GLN A 332 12.79 6.00 30.16
C GLN A 332 12.04 5.66 31.45
N ALA A 333 11.58 4.41 31.60
CA ALA A 333 10.92 3.94 32.81
C ALA A 333 11.87 3.99 34.03
N GLU A 334 13.14 3.61 33.86
CA GLU A 334 14.15 3.71 34.91
C GLU A 334 14.47 5.15 35.30
N LYS A 335 14.59 6.07 34.33
CA LYS A 335 14.79 7.50 34.60
C LYS A 335 13.60 8.12 35.33
N ALA A 336 12.37 7.71 35.00
CA ALA A 336 11.17 8.16 35.70
C ALA A 336 11.14 7.67 37.16
N ASN A 337 11.56 6.43 37.40
CA ASN A 337 11.67 5.86 38.75
C ASN A 337 12.80 6.45 39.59
N LYS A 338 13.89 6.95 38.98
CA LYS A 338 15.02 7.60 39.65
C LYS A 338 14.80 9.10 39.96
N ARG A 339 13.71 9.73 39.48
CA ARG A 339 13.39 11.11 39.89
C ARG A 339 12.88 11.12 41.34
N PRO A 340 13.52 11.85 42.28
CA PRO A 340 13.07 11.86 43.67
C PRO A 340 11.66 12.46 43.74
N LYS A 341 10.72 11.71 44.33
CA LYS A 341 9.38 12.22 44.67
C LYS A 341 9.56 13.33 45.71
N ARG A 342 9.50 14.60 45.29
CA ARG A 342 9.30 15.72 46.22
C ARG A 342 7.91 15.57 46.84
N THR A 343 7.85 14.96 48.01
CA THR A 343 6.69 15.00 48.89
C THR A 343 6.54 16.43 49.41
N PHE A 344 5.62 17.18 48.81
CA PHE A 344 5.07 18.37 49.45
C PHE A 344 4.07 17.90 50.50
N GLU A 345 4.51 17.83 51.76
CA GLU A 345 3.58 17.83 52.90
C GLU A 345 2.99 19.23 53.01
N MET A 346 1.70 19.36 52.67
CA MET A 346 0.91 20.53 53.06
C MET A 346 0.22 20.20 54.38
N SER A 347 0.77 20.71 55.48
CA SER A 347 0.06 20.81 56.76
C SER A 347 -1.00 21.91 56.66
N ARG A 348 -2.22 21.52 57.01
CA ARG A 348 -3.39 22.39 57.19
C ARG A 348 -3.31 23.19 58.48
#